data_AF-A0A8T5LGS4-F1
#
_entry.id   AF-A0A8T5LGS4-F1
#
_cell.length_a   1.000
_cell.length_b   1.000
_cell.length_c   1.000
_cell.angle_alpha   90.00
_cell.angle_beta   90.00
_cell.angle_gamma   90.00
#
_symmetry.space_group_name_H-M   'P 1'
#
loop_
_entity.id
_entity.type
_entity.pdbx_description
1 polymer ?
#
loop_
_entity_poly.entity_id
_entity_poly.type
_entity_poly.pdbx_seq_one_letter_code
_entity_poly.pdbx_strand_id
1 'polypeptide(L)'
;MITIFSSKKVTVLTNDFVLLSKDFSLLRNNLKSAFSSVKDELDMHLDSINQSTNEIQSNYEYLMALDAKIEKLTDKVDELQMQINPDFCQPDFSDILLSKREQELFLNIYTVEDRISMSGLARKCGLTLEMCDSLLRALSSKKIPIIKQLVDGVIFVSLEYNFKDMQARKNILKIDTTISQMIN
;
A
#
# COMPACT_ATOMS: atom_id res chain seq x y z
N MET A 1 78.41 -62.07 1.39
CA MET A 1 77.14 -61.78 2.09
C MET A 1 76.65 -60.35 1.81
N ILE A 2 76.67 -59.86 0.55
CA ILE A 2 76.33 -58.46 0.21
C ILE A 2 75.31 -58.33 -0.93
N THR A 3 74.99 -59.41 -1.67
CA THR A 3 74.10 -59.33 -2.83
C THR A 3 72.59 -59.28 -2.48
N ILE A 4 72.20 -59.59 -1.23
CA ILE A 4 70.78 -59.65 -0.82
C ILE A 4 70.24 -58.29 -0.36
N PHE A 5 71.10 -57.36 0.07
CA PHE A 5 70.69 -56.04 0.57
C PHE A 5 70.35 -55.03 -0.53
N SER A 6 70.90 -55.18 -1.74
CA SER A 6 70.62 -54.29 -2.87
C SER A 6 69.25 -54.55 -3.51
N SER A 7 68.81 -55.81 -3.55
CA SER A 7 67.52 -56.19 -4.17
C SER A 7 66.33 -55.69 -3.35
N LYS A 8 66.36 -55.86 -2.01
CA LYS A 8 65.29 -55.36 -1.12
C LYS A 8 65.08 -53.85 -1.19
N LYS A 9 66.14 -53.06 -1.29
CA LYS A 9 66.06 -51.58 -1.33
C LYS A 9 65.46 -51.07 -2.64
N VAL A 10 65.77 -51.74 -3.75
CA VAL A 10 65.19 -51.45 -5.07
C VAL A 10 63.70 -51.83 -5.10
N THR A 11 63.31 -52.97 -4.53
CA THR A 11 61.90 -53.40 -4.45
C THR A 11 61.03 -52.44 -3.61
N VAL A 12 61.58 -51.92 -2.50
CA VAL A 12 60.86 -50.94 -1.65
C VAL A 12 60.67 -49.61 -2.39
N LEU A 13 61.70 -49.09 -3.05
CA LEU A 13 61.59 -47.85 -3.83
C LEU A 13 60.60 -47.95 -5.00
N THR A 14 60.53 -49.10 -5.68
CA THR A 14 59.52 -49.34 -6.73
C THR A 14 58.10 -49.40 -6.18
N ASN A 15 57.89 -49.93 -4.98
CA ASN A 15 56.57 -49.98 -4.36
C ASN A 15 56.09 -48.59 -3.92
N ASP A 16 56.97 -47.77 -3.35
CA ASP A 16 56.64 -46.41 -2.93
C ASP A 16 56.29 -45.51 -4.14
N PHE A 17 57.01 -45.66 -5.26
CA PHE A 17 56.70 -44.94 -6.51
C PHE A 17 55.34 -45.36 -7.10
N VAL A 18 55.02 -46.66 -7.04
CA VAL A 18 53.71 -47.17 -7.49
C VAL A 18 52.59 -46.68 -6.57
N LEU A 19 52.83 -46.56 -5.26
CA LEU A 19 51.87 -46.01 -4.31
C LEU A 19 51.60 -44.53 -4.59
N LEU A 20 52.66 -43.74 -4.77
CA LEU A 20 52.57 -42.31 -5.09
C LEU A 20 51.84 -42.06 -6.42
N SER A 21 52.08 -42.89 -7.43
CA SER A 21 51.36 -42.83 -8.70
C SER A 21 49.86 -43.12 -8.54
N LYS A 22 49.49 -44.04 -7.64
CA LYS A 22 48.08 -44.32 -7.32
C LYS A 22 47.44 -43.14 -6.60
N ASP A 23 48.10 -42.57 -5.60
CA ASP A 23 47.59 -41.43 -4.83
C ASP A 23 47.40 -40.20 -5.73
N PHE A 24 48.34 -39.93 -6.65
CA PHE A 24 48.21 -38.85 -7.62
C PHE A 24 47.03 -39.08 -8.59
N SER A 25 46.80 -40.33 -9.02
CA SER A 25 45.66 -40.67 -9.86
C SER A 25 44.33 -40.51 -9.12
N LEU A 26 44.27 -40.88 -7.83
CA LEU A 26 43.10 -40.70 -6.98
C LEU A 26 42.82 -39.22 -6.75
N LEU A 27 43.84 -38.42 -6.44
CA LEU A 27 43.71 -36.98 -6.29
C LEU A 27 43.18 -36.33 -7.57
N ARG A 28 43.75 -36.69 -8.74
CA ARG A 28 43.29 -36.19 -10.04
C ARG A 28 41.82 -36.53 -10.29
N ASN A 29 41.41 -37.76 -9.98
CA ASN A 29 40.03 -38.21 -10.18
C ASN A 29 39.06 -37.49 -9.23
N ASN A 30 39.44 -37.33 -7.95
CA ASN A 30 38.64 -36.61 -6.96
C ASN A 30 38.47 -35.14 -7.34
N LEU A 31 39.55 -34.50 -7.78
CA LEU A 31 39.54 -33.10 -8.21
C LEU A 31 38.68 -32.94 -9.47
N LYS A 32 38.81 -33.83 -10.46
CA LYS A 32 37.92 -33.86 -11.62
C LYS A 32 36.45 -34.06 -11.23
N SER A 33 36.17 -34.94 -10.28
CA SER A 33 34.81 -35.19 -9.79
C SER A 33 34.23 -33.97 -9.09
N ALA A 34 35.01 -33.30 -8.24
CA ALA A 34 34.58 -32.08 -7.56
C ALA A 34 34.29 -30.95 -8.56
N PHE A 35 35.16 -30.74 -9.55
CA PHE A 35 34.91 -29.76 -10.61
C PHE A 35 33.70 -30.10 -11.48
N SER A 36 33.46 -31.38 -11.76
CA SER A 36 32.25 -31.80 -12.48
C SER A 36 31.01 -31.48 -11.66
N SER A 37 31.01 -31.81 -10.37
CA SER A 37 29.87 -31.53 -9.48
C SER A 37 29.57 -30.04 -9.38
N VAL A 38 30.60 -29.19 -9.25
CA VAL A 38 30.43 -27.73 -9.21
C VAL A 38 29.90 -27.21 -10.54
N LYS A 39 30.37 -27.75 -11.66
CA LYS A 39 29.86 -27.38 -12.97
C LYS A 39 28.39 -27.75 -13.12
N ASP A 40 28.02 -28.98 -12.75
CA ASP A 40 26.65 -29.46 -12.83
C ASP A 40 25.71 -28.61 -11.94
N GLU A 41 26.16 -28.22 -10.74
CA GLU A 41 25.43 -27.31 -9.85
C GLU A 41 25.25 -25.90 -10.46
N LEU A 42 26.29 -25.34 -11.07
CA LEU A 42 26.22 -24.05 -11.75
C LEU A 42 25.27 -24.10 -12.96
N ASP A 43 25.30 -25.17 -13.74
CA ASP A 43 24.40 -25.37 -14.88
C ASP A 43 22.94 -25.46 -14.40
N MET A 44 22.66 -26.20 -13.32
CA MET A 44 21.32 -26.25 -12.69
C MET A 44 20.86 -24.88 -12.17
N HIS A 45 21.76 -24.10 -11.55
CA HIS A 45 21.43 -22.76 -11.10
C HIS A 45 21.11 -21.82 -12.26
N LEU A 46 21.88 -21.90 -13.35
CA LEU A 46 21.62 -21.12 -14.56
C LEU A 46 20.23 -21.41 -15.12
N ASP A 47 19.86 -22.69 -15.22
CA ASP A 47 18.54 -23.11 -15.69
C ASP A 47 17.42 -22.62 -14.77
N SER A 48 17.64 -22.71 -13.46
CA SER A 48 16.67 -22.22 -12.45
C SER A 48 16.47 -20.71 -12.54
N ILE A 49 17.54 -19.95 -12.77
CA ILE A 49 17.49 -18.49 -12.95
C ILE A 49 16.74 -18.14 -14.24
N ASN A 50 17.01 -18.84 -15.33
CA ASN A 50 16.34 -18.62 -16.61
C ASN A 50 14.84 -18.92 -16.49
N GLN A 51 14.48 -20.03 -15.85
CA GLN A 51 13.08 -20.38 -15.59
C GLN A 51 12.40 -19.29 -14.75
N SER A 52 13.03 -18.87 -13.65
CA SER A 52 12.50 -17.81 -12.79
C SER A 52 12.32 -16.49 -13.54
N THR A 53 13.26 -16.15 -14.43
CA THR A 53 13.18 -14.94 -15.26
C THR A 53 11.99 -15.00 -16.22
N ASN A 54 11.78 -16.14 -16.88
CA ASN A 54 10.64 -16.36 -17.77
C ASN A 54 9.30 -16.30 -17.02
N GLU A 55 9.23 -16.87 -15.82
CA GLU A 55 8.04 -16.81 -14.97
C GLU A 55 7.73 -15.37 -14.52
N ILE A 56 8.74 -14.61 -14.09
CA ILE A 56 8.59 -13.20 -13.73
C ILE A 56 8.08 -12.39 -14.91
N GLN A 57 8.65 -12.58 -16.11
CA GLN A 57 8.23 -11.87 -17.30
C GLN A 57 6.76 -12.19 -17.65
N SER A 58 6.39 -13.47 -17.62
CA SER A 58 5.01 -13.91 -17.90
C SER A 58 4.01 -13.31 -16.90
N ASN A 59 4.38 -13.27 -15.61
CA ASN A 59 3.56 -12.65 -14.57
C ASN A 59 3.41 -11.14 -14.78
N TYR A 60 4.48 -10.46 -15.18
CA TYR A 60 4.44 -9.03 -15.48
C TYR A 60 3.48 -8.73 -16.64
N GLU A 61 3.57 -9.49 -17.73
CA GLU A 61 2.66 -9.35 -18.88
C GLU A 61 1.20 -9.59 -18.47
N TYR A 62 0.94 -10.58 -17.60
CA TYR A 62 -0.38 -10.85 -17.06
C TYR A 62 -0.91 -9.70 -16.18
N LEU A 63 -0.06 -9.11 -15.33
CA LEU A 63 -0.43 -7.96 -14.49
C LEU A 63 -0.78 -6.75 -15.35
N MET A 64 0.00 -6.46 -16.40
CA MET A 64 -0.31 -5.37 -17.33
C MET A 64 -1.66 -5.59 -18.04
N ALA A 65 -1.95 -6.83 -18.43
CA ALA A 65 -3.26 -7.16 -19.02
C ALA A 65 -4.42 -7.03 -18.01
N LEU A 66 -4.17 -7.29 -16.72
CA LEU A 66 -5.14 -7.06 -15.65
C LEU A 66 -5.37 -5.57 -15.41
N ASP A 67 -4.30 -4.77 -15.32
CA ASP A 67 -4.41 -3.31 -15.13
C ASP A 67 -5.22 -2.68 -16.26
N ALA A 68 -4.96 -3.07 -17.51
CA ALA A 68 -5.74 -2.61 -18.67
C ALA A 68 -7.23 -3.05 -18.61
N LYS A 69 -7.55 -4.18 -17.98
CA LYS A 69 -8.93 -4.60 -17.76
C LYS A 69 -9.59 -3.84 -16.61
N ILE A 70 -8.84 -3.53 -15.56
CA ILE A 70 -9.31 -2.72 -14.43
C ILE A 70 -9.65 -1.31 -14.92
N GLU A 71 -8.79 -0.70 -15.73
CA GLU A 71 -9.04 0.62 -16.32
C GLU A 71 -10.35 0.63 -17.12
N LYS A 72 -10.55 -0.35 -18.01
CA LYS A 72 -11.81 -0.51 -18.76
C LYS A 72 -13.03 -0.77 -17.89
N LEU A 73 -12.86 -1.44 -16.74
CA LEU A 73 -13.95 -1.67 -15.80
C LEU A 73 -14.29 -0.37 -15.07
N THR A 74 -13.30 0.41 -14.66
CA THR A 74 -13.49 1.75 -14.08
C THR A 74 -14.26 2.64 -15.05
N ASP A 75 -13.84 2.72 -16.31
CA ASP A 75 -14.54 3.51 -17.33
C ASP A 75 -16.02 3.11 -17.46
N LYS A 76 -16.30 1.80 -17.46
CA LYS A 76 -17.66 1.27 -17.53
C LYS A 76 -18.47 1.54 -16.27
N VAL A 77 -17.83 1.48 -15.10
CA VAL A 77 -18.47 1.83 -13.83
C VAL A 77 -18.85 3.30 -13.84
N ASP A 78 -17.97 4.18 -14.31
CA ASP A 78 -18.25 5.61 -14.44
C ASP A 78 -19.39 5.86 -15.43
N GLU A 79 -19.40 5.18 -16.58
CA GLU A 79 -20.50 5.24 -17.55
C GLU A 79 -21.84 4.78 -16.94
N LEU A 80 -21.84 3.65 -16.22
CA LEU A 80 -23.04 3.16 -15.53
C LEU A 80 -23.49 4.10 -14.42
N GLN A 81 -22.56 4.71 -13.68
CA GLN A 81 -22.88 5.72 -12.68
C GLN A 81 -23.55 6.95 -13.32
N MET A 82 -23.06 7.40 -14.48
CA MET A 82 -23.70 8.47 -15.25
C MET A 82 -25.12 8.10 -15.72
N GLN A 83 -25.35 6.84 -16.11
CA GLN A 83 -26.67 6.37 -16.56
C GLN A 83 -27.66 6.16 -15.41
N ILE A 84 -27.19 5.66 -14.26
CA ILE A 84 -28.04 5.34 -13.11
C ILE A 84 -28.42 6.60 -12.32
N ASN A 85 -27.52 7.58 -12.23
CA ASN A 85 -27.80 8.86 -11.57
C ASN A 85 -27.09 10.01 -12.32
N PRO A 86 -27.75 10.64 -13.31
CA PRO A 86 -27.23 11.84 -13.98
C PRO A 86 -26.87 12.97 -12.99
N ASP A 87 -27.55 13.00 -11.84
CA ASP A 87 -27.36 13.98 -10.75
C ASP A 87 -26.22 13.63 -9.77
N PHE A 88 -25.57 12.46 -9.91
CA PHE A 88 -24.48 12.05 -9.00
C PHE A 88 -23.13 12.67 -9.36
N CYS A 89 -22.99 13.25 -10.56
CA CYS A 89 -21.71 13.77 -11.02
C CYS A 89 -21.28 15.07 -10.32
N GLN A 90 -22.18 15.80 -9.67
CA GLN A 90 -21.88 16.69 -8.53
C GLN A 90 -23.17 16.74 -7.72
N PRO A 91 -23.17 16.46 -6.40
CA PRO A 91 -24.31 16.85 -5.60
C PRO A 91 -24.43 18.36 -5.80
N ASP A 92 -25.53 18.81 -6.38
CA ASP A 92 -25.73 20.23 -6.63
C ASP A 92 -25.96 20.90 -5.27
N PHE A 93 -24.87 21.24 -4.59
CA PHE A 93 -24.91 21.92 -3.30
C PHE A 93 -25.31 23.40 -3.45
N SER A 94 -25.44 23.87 -4.69
CA SER A 94 -25.82 25.23 -5.08
C SER A 94 -27.15 25.69 -4.47
N ASP A 95 -28.07 24.74 -4.23
CA ASP A 95 -29.42 24.98 -3.71
C ASP A 95 -29.53 24.77 -2.18
N ILE A 96 -28.45 24.36 -1.50
CA ILE A 96 -28.50 24.11 -0.07
C ILE A 96 -28.41 25.44 0.68
N LEU A 97 -29.57 25.89 1.15
CA LEU A 97 -29.70 27.05 2.02
C LEU A 97 -29.46 26.63 3.48
N LEU A 98 -28.32 27.04 4.01
CA LEU A 98 -28.02 26.94 5.44
C LEU A 98 -28.56 28.15 6.17
N SER A 99 -29.26 27.94 7.28
CA SER A 99 -29.61 28.99 8.23
C SER A 99 -28.34 29.54 8.89
N LYS A 100 -28.41 30.77 9.42
CA LYS A 100 -27.24 31.42 10.06
C LYS A 100 -26.60 30.56 11.15
N ARG A 101 -27.41 29.85 11.96
CA ARG A 101 -26.90 28.95 13.01
C ARG A 101 -26.23 27.69 12.46
N GLU A 102 -26.74 27.15 11.36
CA GLU A 102 -26.11 26.00 10.70
C GLU A 102 -24.79 26.41 10.04
N GLN A 103 -24.73 27.61 9.45
CA GLN A 103 -23.50 28.16 8.86
C GLN A 103 -22.42 28.37 9.93
N GLU A 104 -22.79 28.93 11.08
CA GLU A 104 -21.88 29.13 12.21
C GLU A 104 -21.34 27.78 12.74
N LEU A 105 -22.21 26.79 12.90
CA LEU A 105 -21.82 25.45 13.33
C LEU A 105 -20.90 24.77 12.29
N PHE A 106 -21.27 24.85 11.01
CA PHE A 106 -20.49 24.30 9.91
C PHE A 106 -19.08 24.92 9.88
N LEU A 107 -18.98 26.24 9.97
CA LEU A 107 -17.70 26.94 9.94
C LEU A 107 -16.81 26.53 11.12
N ASN A 108 -17.38 26.40 12.32
CA ASN A 108 -16.64 25.92 13.48
C ASN A 108 -16.08 24.49 13.31
N ILE A 109 -16.77 23.61 12.58
CA ILE A 109 -16.28 22.26 12.27
C ILE A 109 -15.26 22.30 11.12
N TYR A 110 -15.49 23.18 10.13
CA TYR A 110 -14.63 23.35 8.97
C TYR A 110 -13.25 23.91 9.33
N THR A 111 -13.19 24.92 10.20
CA THR A 111 -11.95 25.58 10.65
C THR A 111 -11.07 24.67 11.51
N VAL A 112 -11.63 23.62 12.11
CA VAL A 112 -10.84 22.65 12.89
C VAL A 112 -10.16 21.68 11.93
N GLU A 113 -8.84 21.55 12.04
CA GLU A 113 -8.04 20.63 11.21
C GLU A 113 -8.46 19.17 11.42
N ASP A 114 -8.54 18.75 12.69
CA ASP A 114 -8.92 17.39 13.09
C ASP A 114 -10.42 17.27 13.44
N ARG A 115 -10.71 16.73 14.63
CA ARG A 115 -12.04 16.42 15.14
C ARG A 115 -12.33 17.24 16.39
N ILE A 116 -13.54 17.77 16.50
CA ILE A 116 -13.98 18.55 17.67
C ILE A 116 -14.92 17.70 18.53
N SER A 117 -14.74 17.73 19.85
CA SER A 117 -15.68 17.07 20.75
C SER A 117 -17.03 17.78 20.74
N MET A 118 -18.12 17.03 20.94
CA MET A 118 -19.47 17.60 20.93
C MET A 118 -19.65 18.69 21.99
N SER A 119 -19.03 18.52 23.17
CA SER A 119 -18.98 19.52 24.23
C SER A 119 -18.15 20.74 23.86
N GLY A 120 -17.02 20.56 23.16
CA GLY A 120 -16.20 21.66 22.65
C GLY A 120 -16.94 22.47 21.59
N LEU A 121 -17.65 21.80 20.68
CA LEU A 121 -18.43 22.43 19.62
C LEU A 121 -19.60 23.24 20.19
N ALA A 122 -20.35 22.65 21.14
CA ALA A 122 -21.43 23.33 21.84
C ALA A 122 -20.95 24.59 22.59
N ARG A 123 -19.79 24.50 23.26
CA ARG A 123 -19.18 25.64 23.96
C ARG A 123 -18.74 26.75 23.00
N LYS A 124 -18.15 26.42 21.85
CA LYS A 124 -17.72 27.40 20.85
C LYS A 124 -18.90 28.15 20.22
N CYS A 125 -20.01 27.45 19.96
CA CYS A 125 -21.20 28.07 19.35
C CYS A 125 -22.16 28.69 20.39
N GLY A 126 -21.86 28.59 21.70
CA GLY A 126 -22.76 29.04 22.76
C GLY A 126 -24.11 28.29 22.81
N LEU A 127 -24.11 27.01 22.41
CA LEU A 127 -25.32 26.18 22.31
C LEU A 127 -25.35 25.08 23.38
N THR A 128 -26.53 24.54 23.65
CA THR A 128 -26.65 23.29 24.43
C THR A 128 -26.26 22.08 23.58
N LEU A 129 -25.87 20.98 24.22
CA LEU A 129 -25.53 19.73 23.52
C LEU A 129 -26.68 19.23 22.63
N GLU A 130 -27.92 19.36 23.10
CA GLU A 130 -29.13 18.95 22.37
C GLU A 130 -29.35 19.79 21.12
N MET A 131 -29.19 21.12 21.22
CA MET A 131 -29.31 22.02 20.07
C MET A 131 -28.22 21.75 19.03
N CYS A 132 -26.99 21.50 19.49
CA CYS A 132 -25.89 21.16 18.63
C CYS A 132 -26.16 19.84 17.88
N ASP A 133 -26.70 18.81 18.55
CA ASP A 133 -27.04 17.54 17.88
C ASP A 133 -28.19 17.72 16.88
N SER A 134 -29.20 18.52 17.22
CA SER A 134 -30.29 18.88 16.31
C SER A 134 -29.78 19.58 15.04
N LEU A 135 -28.85 20.53 15.18
CA LEU A 135 -28.24 21.21 14.04
C LEU A 135 -27.33 20.29 13.21
N LEU A 136 -26.58 19.39 13.84
CA LEU A 136 -25.80 18.37 13.11
C LEU A 136 -26.71 17.45 12.30
N ARG A 137 -27.85 17.02 12.87
CA ARG A 137 -28.85 16.25 12.12
C ARG A 137 -29.42 17.06 10.96
N ALA A 138 -29.68 18.36 11.14
CA ALA A 138 -30.15 19.22 10.08
C ALA A 138 -29.13 19.34 8.92
N LEU A 139 -27.84 19.48 9.24
CA LEU A 139 -26.77 19.45 8.24
C LEU A 139 -26.70 18.10 7.51
N SER A 140 -26.80 16.97 8.23
CA SER A 140 -26.85 15.64 7.61
C SER A 140 -28.08 15.46 6.71
N SER A 141 -29.24 15.95 7.12
CA SER A 141 -30.47 15.96 6.30
C SER A 141 -30.33 16.80 5.03
N LYS A 142 -29.46 17.81 5.04
CA LYS A 142 -29.09 18.63 3.88
C LYS A 142 -27.97 18.02 3.03
N LYS A 143 -27.69 16.73 3.20
CA LYS A 143 -26.65 15.98 2.47
C LYS A 143 -25.20 16.45 2.75
N ILE A 144 -24.94 17.12 3.88
CA ILE A 144 -23.58 17.47 4.28
C ILE A 144 -22.95 16.27 5.00
N PRO A 145 -21.82 15.72 4.50
CA PRO A 145 -21.21 14.52 5.06
C PRO A 145 -20.45 14.84 6.36
N ILE A 146 -21.07 14.45 7.48
CA ILE A 146 -20.53 14.64 8.83
C ILE A 146 -20.14 13.28 9.39
N ILE A 147 -18.89 13.17 9.85
CA ILE A 147 -18.35 11.99 10.51
C ILE A 147 -18.50 12.17 12.02
N LYS A 148 -19.26 11.27 12.67
CA LYS A 148 -19.37 11.17 14.12
C LYS A 148 -18.59 9.95 14.60
N GLN A 149 -17.65 10.13 15.54
CA GLN A 149 -16.82 9.06 16.09
C GLN A 149 -16.91 9.05 17.62
N LEU A 150 -17.15 7.89 18.22
CA LEU A 150 -17.11 7.71 19.67
C LEU A 150 -15.70 7.26 20.07
N VAL A 151 -14.99 8.07 20.85
CA VAL A 151 -13.65 7.77 21.38
C VAL A 151 -13.67 8.01 22.88
N ASP A 152 -13.34 6.99 23.68
CA ASP A 152 -13.30 7.05 25.15
C ASP A 152 -14.59 7.59 25.80
N GLY A 153 -15.75 7.24 25.24
CA GLY A 153 -17.05 7.70 25.73
C GLY A 153 -17.41 9.14 25.33
N VAL A 154 -16.56 9.81 24.54
CA VAL A 154 -16.80 11.18 24.03
C VAL A 154 -17.08 11.13 22.53
N ILE A 155 -18.14 11.84 22.12
CA ILE A 155 -18.50 11.98 20.70
C ILE A 155 -17.65 13.09 20.08
N PHE A 156 -16.91 12.74 19.05
CA PHE A 156 -16.16 13.65 18.19
C PHE A 156 -16.85 13.80 16.85
N VAL A 157 -16.76 15.00 16.28
CA VAL A 157 -17.39 15.38 15.02
C VAL A 157 -16.34 15.97 14.09
N SER A 158 -16.39 15.59 12.82
CA SER A 158 -15.55 16.14 11.75
C SER A 158 -16.29 16.09 10.41
N LEU A 159 -15.82 16.86 9.42
CA LEU A 159 -16.31 16.77 8.05
C LEU A 159 -15.49 15.76 7.26
N GLU A 160 -16.11 15.12 6.27
CA GLU A 160 -15.39 14.25 5.34
C GLU A 160 -14.34 15.04 4.55
N TYR A 161 -13.14 14.48 4.39
CA TYR A 161 -12.01 15.14 3.73
C TYR A 161 -12.32 15.56 2.29
N ASN A 162 -12.96 14.67 1.52
CA ASN A 162 -13.38 14.96 0.14
C ASN A 162 -14.29 16.19 0.07
N PHE A 163 -15.20 16.33 1.04
CA PHE A 163 -16.10 17.47 1.12
C PHE A 163 -15.38 18.76 1.51
N LYS A 164 -14.42 18.70 2.46
CA LYS A 164 -13.58 19.87 2.82
C LYS A 164 -12.80 20.39 1.60
N ASP A 165 -12.21 19.49 0.81
CA ASP A 165 -11.47 19.86 -0.40
C ASP A 165 -12.40 20.46 -1.47
N MET A 166 -13.58 19.88 -1.68
CA MET A 166 -14.60 20.46 -2.57
C MET A 166 -15.06 21.85 -2.13
N GLN A 167 -15.28 22.08 -0.83
CA GLN A 167 -15.61 23.40 -0.29
C GLN A 167 -14.48 24.41 -0.50
N ALA A 168 -13.22 24.02 -0.30
CA ALA A 168 -12.08 24.91 -0.50
C ALA A 168 -11.89 25.32 -1.97
N ARG A 169 -12.08 24.38 -2.91
CA ARG A 169 -11.84 24.63 -4.34
C ARG A 169 -13.00 25.29 -5.06
N LYS A 170 -14.23 24.87 -4.75
CA LYS A 170 -15.44 25.24 -5.51
C LYS A 170 -16.41 26.11 -4.71
N ASN A 171 -16.19 26.32 -3.42
CA ASN A 171 -17.09 27.05 -2.52
C ASN A 171 -18.54 26.56 -2.63
N ILE A 172 -18.72 25.24 -2.50
CA ILE A 172 -19.98 24.55 -2.78
C ILE A 172 -21.14 24.98 -1.86
N LEU A 173 -20.84 25.38 -0.63
CA LEU A 173 -21.78 26.02 0.30
C LEU A 173 -21.54 27.53 0.28
N LYS A 174 -22.54 28.30 -0.17
CA LYS A 174 -22.52 29.77 -0.12
C LYS A 174 -22.70 30.23 1.33
N ILE A 175 -21.61 30.30 2.08
CA ILE A 175 -21.60 30.83 3.44
C ILE A 175 -21.66 32.36 3.36
N ASP A 176 -22.53 32.97 4.17
CA ASP A 176 -22.63 34.42 4.28
C ASP A 176 -21.32 34.99 4.85
N THR A 177 -20.72 35.93 4.13
CA THR A 177 -19.47 36.61 4.49
C THR A 177 -19.52 37.27 5.86
N THR A 178 -20.70 37.63 6.37
CA THR A 178 -20.88 38.22 7.70
C THR A 178 -20.59 37.23 8.84
N ILE A 179 -20.81 35.93 8.62
CA ILE A 179 -20.55 34.88 9.62
C ILE A 179 -19.06 34.51 9.63
N SER A 180 -18.41 34.49 8.46
CA SER A 180 -16.96 34.28 8.36
C SER A 180 -16.15 35.37 9.07
N GLN A 181 -16.67 36.60 9.16
CA GLN A 181 -16.03 37.71 9.86
C GLN A 181 -16.22 37.69 11.38
N MET A 182 -17.21 36.95 11.91
CA MET A 182 -17.46 36.86 13.36
C MET A 182 -16.60 35.82 14.07
N ILE A 183 -15.94 34.92 13.33
CA ILE A 183 -15.18 33.79 13.87
C ILE A 183 -13.65 34.02 13.81
N ASN A 184 -13.19 35.10 13.18
CA ASN A 184 -11.79 35.55 13.20
C ASN A 184 -11.53 36.60 14.28
#